data_AF-A0A9E4TF03-F1
#
_entry.id   AF-A0A9E4TF03-F1
#
_cell.length_a   1.000
_cell.length_b   1.000
_cell.length_c   1.000
_cell.angle_alpha   90.00
_cell.angle_beta   90.00
_cell.angle_gamma   90.00
#
_symmetry.space_group_name_H-M   'P 1'
#
loop_
_entity.id
_entity.type
_entity.pdbx_description
1 polymer ?
#
loop_
_entity_poly.entity_id
_entity_poly.type
_entity_poly.pdbx_seq_one_letter_code
_entity_poly.pdbx_strand_id
1 'polypeptide(L)'
;NRYRVGRGGEPTWHKVMAGIEVIKKHRVEFNTLTVLHKHNADYPKELYEFLTREVGSHFLQFIPIVERVADNLPAHFLQLVGPEFRDGATVTEWSVGSEQYGRFLNGIFDQWVRKDIGKYFVQIFDTTLAGWMNQDPGLCIFAETCGDAMIIEHNGDVYSCDHFVYPEYNLGNVKEKTIREMAESPEQRKFGTDKRDTLPQYCLDCEFRQVCNGGCPKQRFIKTPDGEDGLNYLCAGYKIFFGHTKPYLMAMAGELKSGQPAANIMSRTSRLPEPSGNPYVGVGRNDPCPCDSGKKFKRCHGAR
;
A
#
# COMPACT_ATOMS: atom_id res chain seq x y z
N ASN A 1 -11.62 5.66 14.93
CA ASN A 1 -13.00 6.23 14.89
C ASN A 1 -13.18 7.45 14.01
N ARG A 2 -12.12 8.14 13.57
CA ARG A 2 -12.23 9.34 12.73
C ARG A 2 -12.98 9.13 11.41
N TYR A 3 -12.76 8.01 10.72
CA TYR A 3 -13.30 7.76 9.37
C TYR A 3 -14.22 6.53 9.26
N ARG A 4 -14.28 5.68 10.30
CA ARG A 4 -15.14 4.49 10.33
C ARG A 4 -16.33 4.73 11.24
N VAL A 5 -17.39 5.26 10.65
CA VAL A 5 -18.64 5.61 11.33
C VAL A 5 -19.83 4.92 10.68
N GLY A 6 -20.91 4.72 11.43
CA GLY A 6 -22.17 4.25 10.89
C GLY A 6 -22.92 5.36 10.14
N ARG A 7 -24.11 5.03 9.61
CA ARG A 7 -24.94 6.01 8.89
C ARG A 7 -25.36 7.19 9.77
N GLY A 8 -25.43 7.00 11.09
CA GLY A 8 -25.73 8.05 12.06
C GLY A 8 -24.50 8.83 12.55
N GLY A 9 -23.31 8.58 11.99
CA GLY A 9 -22.05 9.19 12.44
C GLY A 9 -21.44 8.55 13.68
N GLU A 10 -22.05 7.49 14.22
CA GLU A 10 -21.58 6.84 15.43
C GLU A 10 -20.30 6.00 15.18
N PRO A 11 -19.34 5.96 16.11
CA PRO A 11 -18.14 5.14 15.96
C PRO A 11 -18.47 3.64 15.86
N THR A 12 -17.86 2.94 14.89
CA THR A 12 -18.12 1.49 14.68
C THR A 12 -17.14 0.57 15.40
N TRP A 13 -16.11 1.12 16.04
CA TRP A 13 -15.01 0.33 16.62
C TRP A 13 -15.44 -0.77 17.59
N HIS A 14 -16.31 -0.45 18.54
CA HIS A 14 -16.80 -1.43 19.51
C HIS A 14 -17.54 -2.60 18.83
N LYS A 15 -18.26 -2.34 17.74
CA LYS A 15 -18.94 -3.38 16.95
C LYS A 15 -17.93 -4.27 16.22
N VAL A 16 -16.87 -3.68 15.66
CA VAL A 16 -15.78 -4.43 15.00
C VAL A 16 -15.07 -5.34 16.00
N MET A 17 -14.72 -4.82 17.19
CA MET A 17 -14.05 -5.62 18.21
C MET A 17 -14.95 -6.73 18.76
N ALA A 18 -16.24 -6.47 18.96
CA ALA A 18 -17.20 -7.53 19.31
C ALA A 18 -17.26 -8.62 18.22
N GLY A 19 -17.21 -8.25 16.94
CA GLY A 19 -17.10 -9.19 15.83
C GLY A 19 -15.82 -10.03 15.86
N ILE A 20 -14.67 -9.40 16.17
CA ILE A 20 -13.39 -10.11 16.35
C ILE A 20 -13.49 -11.15 17.48
N GLU A 21 -14.13 -10.82 18.60
CA GLU A 21 -14.31 -11.78 19.70
C GLU A 21 -15.19 -12.98 19.30
N VAL A 22 -16.18 -12.77 18.43
CA VAL A 22 -16.97 -13.87 17.85
C VAL A 22 -16.09 -14.74 16.93
N ILE A 23 -15.31 -14.12 16.03
CA ILE A 23 -14.38 -14.83 15.14
C ILE A 23 -13.40 -15.69 15.96
N LYS A 24 -12.80 -15.12 17.02
CA LYS A 24 -11.90 -15.83 17.95
C LYS A 24 -12.61 -16.98 18.67
N LYS A 25 -13.82 -16.75 19.21
CA LYS A 25 -14.61 -17.78 19.90
C LYS A 25 -14.85 -19.01 19.01
N HIS A 26 -15.06 -18.78 17.72
CA HIS A 26 -15.30 -19.85 16.74
C HIS A 26 -14.05 -20.34 16.02
N ARG A 27 -12.85 -19.85 16.41
CA ARG A 27 -11.56 -20.20 15.82
C ARG A 27 -11.53 -20.01 14.30
N VAL A 28 -12.23 -18.98 13.82
CA VAL A 28 -12.20 -18.59 12.41
C VAL A 28 -10.88 -17.88 12.13
N GLU A 29 -10.16 -18.32 11.10
CA GLU A 29 -8.95 -17.63 10.65
C GLU A 29 -9.31 -16.28 10.05
N PHE A 30 -8.52 -15.25 10.35
CA PHE A 30 -8.78 -13.91 9.87
C PHE A 30 -7.50 -13.09 9.66
N ASN A 31 -7.61 -12.16 8.72
CA ASN A 31 -6.59 -11.15 8.44
C ASN A 31 -7.10 -9.78 8.87
N THR A 32 -6.19 -8.84 9.10
CA THR A 32 -6.55 -7.44 9.35
C THR A 32 -6.19 -6.57 8.16
N LEU A 33 -7.17 -5.79 7.69
CA LEU A 33 -7.00 -4.78 6.66
C LEU A 33 -7.04 -3.41 7.32
N THR A 34 -5.89 -2.73 7.32
CA THR A 34 -5.72 -1.42 7.95
C THR A 34 -5.47 -0.36 6.90
N VAL A 35 -6.44 0.54 6.71
CA VAL A 35 -6.28 1.70 5.83
C VAL A 35 -5.37 2.72 6.51
N LEU A 36 -4.29 3.09 5.83
CA LEU A 36 -3.38 4.15 6.26
C LEU A 36 -3.77 5.46 5.61
N HIS A 37 -3.89 6.46 6.46
CA HIS A 37 -4.28 7.83 6.13
C HIS A 37 -3.35 8.80 6.88
N LYS A 38 -3.43 10.08 6.54
CA LYS A 38 -2.55 11.14 7.09
C LYS A 38 -2.39 11.13 8.61
N HIS A 39 -3.46 10.77 9.32
CA HIS A 39 -3.51 10.81 10.79
C HIS A 39 -3.11 9.52 11.53
N ASN A 40 -2.93 8.38 10.86
CA ASN A 40 -2.54 7.14 11.55
C ASN A 40 -1.16 6.60 11.11
N ALA A 41 -0.64 7.05 9.98
CA ALA A 41 0.64 6.59 9.45
C ALA A 41 1.87 7.07 10.26
N ASP A 42 1.66 7.89 11.30
CA ASP A 42 2.73 8.31 12.24
C ASP A 42 2.86 7.41 13.46
N TYR A 43 2.02 6.39 13.58
CA TYR A 43 1.93 5.51 14.75
C TYR A 43 2.17 4.03 14.40
N PRO A 44 3.30 3.68 13.74
CA PRO A 44 3.54 2.31 13.32
C PRO A 44 3.66 1.35 14.50
N LYS A 45 4.30 1.75 15.60
CA LYS A 45 4.45 0.90 16.78
C LYS A 45 3.11 0.57 17.42
N GLU A 46 2.34 1.61 17.70
CA GLU A 46 1.03 1.48 18.33
C GLU A 46 0.10 0.63 17.48
N LEU A 47 0.05 0.86 16.17
CA LEU A 47 -0.77 0.05 15.26
C LEU A 47 -0.30 -1.40 15.17
N TYR A 48 1.01 -1.64 15.10
CA TYR A 48 1.54 -3.01 15.04
C TYR A 48 1.24 -3.79 16.30
N GLU A 49 1.53 -3.20 17.48
CA GLU A 49 1.33 -3.85 18.76
C GLU A 49 -0.17 -4.07 19.02
N PHE A 50 -1.02 -3.10 18.68
CA PHE A 50 -2.46 -3.24 18.78
C PHE A 50 -2.98 -4.43 17.92
N LEU A 51 -2.60 -4.48 16.63
CA LEU A 51 -3.07 -5.53 15.72
C LEU A 51 -2.55 -6.93 16.11
N THR A 52 -1.30 -7.02 16.55
CA THR A 52 -0.67 -8.32 16.86
C THR A 52 -0.97 -8.83 18.27
N ARG A 53 -1.08 -7.94 19.27
CA ARG A 53 -1.20 -8.30 20.69
C ARG A 53 -2.62 -8.19 21.23
N GLU A 54 -3.37 -7.18 20.80
CA GLU A 54 -4.75 -6.97 21.29
C GLU A 54 -5.77 -7.63 20.36
N VAL A 55 -5.68 -7.36 19.05
CA VAL A 55 -6.56 -8.01 18.07
C VAL A 55 -6.19 -9.47 17.88
N GLY A 56 -4.89 -9.82 17.96
CA GLY A 56 -4.41 -11.19 17.77
C GLY A 56 -4.37 -11.61 16.30
N SER A 57 -4.17 -10.66 15.38
CA SER A 57 -4.04 -10.96 13.96
C SER A 57 -2.64 -11.45 13.62
N HIS A 58 -2.56 -12.57 12.90
CA HIS A 58 -1.30 -13.12 12.39
C HIS A 58 -0.95 -12.62 10.99
N PHE A 59 -1.93 -12.15 10.22
CA PHE A 59 -1.79 -11.69 8.84
C PHE A 59 -2.27 -10.24 8.72
N LEU A 60 -1.35 -9.34 8.42
CA LEU A 60 -1.56 -7.89 8.44
C LEU A 60 -1.42 -7.30 7.04
N GLN A 61 -2.41 -6.49 6.64
CA GLN A 61 -2.41 -5.74 5.39
C GLN A 61 -2.54 -4.24 5.70
N PHE A 62 -1.62 -3.45 5.15
CA PHE A 62 -1.58 -2.00 5.32
C PHE A 62 -1.82 -1.32 3.97
N ILE A 63 -2.99 -0.73 3.81
CA ILE A 63 -3.51 -0.23 2.53
C ILE A 63 -3.41 1.30 2.53
N PRO A 64 -2.53 1.92 1.73
CA PRO A 64 -2.43 3.38 1.69
C PRO A 64 -3.63 3.99 0.96
N ILE A 65 -4.37 4.88 1.62
CA ILE A 65 -5.40 5.66 0.93
C ILE A 65 -4.75 6.85 0.23
N VAL A 66 -4.94 6.94 -1.08
CA VAL A 66 -4.45 8.01 -1.93
C VAL A 66 -5.54 8.34 -2.93
N GLU A 67 -6.18 9.49 -2.73
CA GLU A 67 -7.30 9.96 -3.53
C GLU A 67 -7.06 11.40 -3.98
N ARG A 68 -7.69 11.78 -5.08
CA ARG A 68 -7.59 13.12 -5.66
C ARG A 68 -8.99 13.66 -5.89
N VAL A 69 -9.16 14.95 -5.61
CA VAL A 69 -10.37 15.71 -5.93
C VAL A 69 -10.06 16.72 -7.01
N ALA A 70 -10.93 16.84 -8.01
CA ALA A 70 -10.80 17.91 -8.99
C ALA A 70 -11.11 19.28 -8.37
N ASP A 71 -10.31 20.29 -8.69
CA ASP A 71 -10.34 21.61 -8.06
C ASP A 71 -11.64 22.39 -8.37
N ASN A 72 -12.29 22.12 -9.51
CA ASN A 72 -13.44 22.88 -10.02
C ASN A 72 -14.57 21.99 -10.59
N LEU A 73 -14.99 20.94 -9.89
CA LEU A 73 -16.20 20.18 -10.29
C LEU A 73 -17.48 20.73 -9.63
N PRO A 74 -18.61 20.83 -10.36
CA PRO A 74 -19.91 21.15 -9.75
C PRO A 74 -20.26 20.13 -8.65
N ALA A 75 -20.88 20.59 -7.56
CA ALA A 75 -21.12 19.81 -6.34
C ALA A 75 -21.94 18.50 -6.50
N HIS A 76 -22.56 18.29 -7.67
CA HIS A 76 -23.36 17.10 -7.99
C HIS A 76 -22.59 16.00 -8.74
N PHE A 77 -21.32 16.22 -9.10
CA PHE A 77 -20.46 15.20 -9.71
C PHE A 77 -19.68 14.40 -8.67
N LEU A 78 -19.28 13.17 -9.03
CA LEU A 78 -18.23 12.43 -8.32
C LEU A 78 -16.97 13.30 -8.31
N GLN A 79 -16.58 13.76 -7.12
CA GLN A 79 -15.46 14.68 -6.97
C GLN A 79 -14.11 13.96 -7.04
N LEU A 80 -14.09 12.64 -6.76
CA LEU A 80 -12.88 11.83 -6.81
C LEU A 80 -12.54 11.44 -8.24
N VAL A 81 -11.28 11.67 -8.64
CA VAL A 81 -10.81 11.46 -10.02
C VAL A 81 -9.69 10.42 -10.12
N GLY A 82 -9.56 9.81 -11.30
CA GLY A 82 -8.47 8.88 -11.62
C GLY A 82 -7.17 9.53 -12.08
N PRO A 83 -6.13 8.71 -12.31
CA PRO A 83 -4.81 9.17 -12.76
C PRO A 83 -4.85 9.82 -14.16
N GLU A 84 -5.84 9.49 -14.97
CA GLU A 84 -6.10 10.09 -16.28
C GLU A 84 -6.46 11.58 -16.20
N PHE A 85 -7.01 12.03 -15.06
CA PHE A 85 -7.31 13.44 -14.81
C PHE A 85 -6.04 14.17 -14.37
N ARG A 86 -5.27 14.72 -15.31
CA ARG A 86 -3.93 15.30 -15.03
C ARG A 86 -3.99 16.73 -14.50
N ASP A 87 -4.81 17.58 -15.08
CA ASP A 87 -4.85 19.00 -14.76
C ASP A 87 -6.00 19.35 -13.80
N GLY A 88 -5.70 20.18 -12.78
CA GLY A 88 -6.70 20.73 -11.88
C GLY A 88 -7.28 19.72 -10.87
N ALA A 89 -6.44 18.88 -10.27
CA ALA A 89 -6.84 18.02 -9.16
C ALA A 89 -5.79 17.95 -8.05
N THR A 90 -6.27 17.99 -6.82
CA THR A 90 -5.49 18.02 -5.59
C THR A 90 -5.65 16.73 -4.80
N VAL A 91 -4.56 16.24 -4.19
CA VAL A 91 -4.62 15.08 -3.29
C VAL A 91 -5.44 15.42 -2.05
N THR A 92 -6.34 14.54 -1.66
CA THR A 92 -7.28 14.78 -0.55
C THR A 92 -6.58 14.85 0.80
N GLU A 93 -7.17 15.61 1.75
CA GLU A 93 -6.53 15.86 3.06
C GLU A 93 -6.33 14.62 3.94
N TRP A 94 -7.11 13.56 3.68
CA TRP A 94 -6.99 12.28 4.38
C TRP A 94 -5.95 11.35 3.76
N SER A 95 -5.52 11.58 2.52
CA SER A 95 -4.53 10.74 1.85
C SER A 95 -3.22 10.68 2.65
N VAL A 96 -2.63 9.50 2.72
CA VAL A 96 -1.32 9.32 3.36
C VAL A 96 -0.23 10.01 2.53
N GLY A 97 0.71 10.71 3.18
CA GLY A 97 1.86 11.28 2.48
C GLY A 97 2.78 10.22 1.91
N SER A 98 3.50 10.52 0.82
CA SER A 98 4.34 9.53 0.14
C SER A 98 5.42 8.97 1.05
N GLU A 99 6.27 9.84 1.58
CA GLU A 99 7.33 9.42 2.50
C GLU A 99 6.77 8.95 3.85
N GLN A 100 5.60 9.47 4.25
CA GLN A 100 4.91 9.08 5.49
C GLN A 100 4.60 7.59 5.46
N TYR A 101 4.12 7.09 4.33
CA TYR A 101 3.88 5.67 4.12
C TYR A 101 5.17 4.85 4.21
N GLY A 102 6.26 5.29 3.56
CA GLY A 102 7.55 4.59 3.64
C GLY A 102 8.10 4.46 5.06
N ARG A 103 8.04 5.55 5.84
CA ARG A 103 8.45 5.53 7.25
C ARG A 103 7.55 4.68 8.14
N PHE A 104 6.24 4.69 7.89
CA PHE A 104 5.31 3.80 8.58
C PHE A 104 5.75 2.35 8.37
N LEU A 105 5.96 1.92 7.12
CA LEU A 105 6.37 0.56 6.79
C LEU A 105 7.69 0.19 7.47
N ASN A 106 8.69 1.08 7.45
CA ASN A 106 9.96 0.86 8.15
C ASN A 106 9.78 0.72 9.66
N GLY A 107 8.93 1.55 10.27
CA GLY A 107 8.61 1.45 11.70
C GLY A 107 7.97 0.11 12.08
N ILE A 108 7.12 -0.45 11.22
CA ILE A 108 6.61 -1.83 11.39
C ILE A 108 7.73 -2.85 11.21
N PHE A 109 8.51 -2.71 10.14
CA PHE A 109 9.56 -3.65 9.75
C PHE A 109 10.60 -3.82 10.86
N ASP A 110 11.04 -2.71 11.44
CA ASP A 110 12.05 -2.68 12.49
C ASP A 110 11.62 -3.43 13.76
N GLN A 111 10.33 -3.46 14.07
CA GLN A 111 9.81 -4.25 15.18
C GLN A 111 9.73 -5.73 14.79
N TRP A 112 9.21 -5.99 13.59
CA TRP A 112 8.93 -7.33 13.10
C TRP A 112 10.20 -8.15 12.87
N VAL A 113 11.20 -7.58 12.21
CA VAL A 113 12.42 -8.28 11.75
C VAL A 113 13.29 -8.81 12.90
N ARG A 114 13.02 -8.39 14.14
CA ARG A 114 13.81 -8.71 15.32
C ARG A 114 13.28 -9.92 16.09
N LYS A 115 11.98 -10.18 16.04
CA LYS A 115 11.33 -11.15 16.93
C LYS A 115 10.13 -11.89 16.34
N ASP A 116 9.62 -11.45 15.18
CA ASP A 116 8.31 -11.85 14.67
C ASP A 116 8.36 -12.55 13.29
N ILE A 117 9.55 -12.77 12.71
CA ILE A 117 9.71 -13.51 11.45
C ILE A 117 9.19 -14.94 11.62
N GLY A 118 8.25 -15.33 10.77
CA GLY A 118 7.59 -16.65 10.82
C GLY A 118 6.44 -16.77 11.82
N LYS A 119 6.14 -15.70 12.58
CA LYS A 119 5.01 -15.65 13.53
C LYS A 119 3.90 -14.72 13.06
N TYR A 120 4.27 -13.58 12.49
CA TYR A 120 3.37 -12.60 11.90
C TYR A 120 3.78 -12.33 10.45
N PHE A 121 2.79 -12.22 9.57
CA PHE A 121 2.94 -12.07 8.14
C PHE A 121 2.40 -10.70 7.74
N VAL A 122 3.29 -9.82 7.29
CA VAL A 122 2.91 -8.48 6.83
C VAL A 122 2.99 -8.51 5.31
N GLN A 123 1.84 -8.43 4.64
CA GLN A 123 1.72 -8.70 3.20
C GLN A 123 2.79 -8.00 2.35
N ILE A 124 3.05 -6.72 2.61
CA ILE A 124 4.02 -5.96 1.83
C ILE A 124 5.47 -6.43 2.02
N PHE A 125 5.82 -7.01 3.18
CA PHE A 125 7.15 -7.58 3.40
C PHE A 125 7.30 -8.89 2.64
N ASP A 126 6.27 -9.74 2.69
CA ASP A 126 6.24 -11.03 1.99
C ASP A 126 6.30 -10.82 0.46
N THR A 127 5.48 -9.89 -0.05
CA THR A 127 5.47 -9.47 -1.47
C THR A 127 6.82 -8.90 -1.90
N THR A 128 7.49 -8.11 -1.06
CA THR A 128 8.81 -7.55 -1.37
C THR A 128 9.90 -8.63 -1.37
N LEU A 129 9.85 -9.58 -0.43
CA LEU A 129 10.77 -10.72 -0.38
C LEU A 129 10.63 -11.58 -1.63
N ALA A 130 9.40 -11.90 -2.04
CA ALA A 130 9.11 -12.63 -3.27
C ALA A 130 9.72 -11.93 -4.50
N GLY A 131 9.58 -10.61 -4.60
CA GLY A 131 10.22 -9.81 -5.64
C GLY A 131 11.75 -9.96 -5.68
N TRP A 132 12.44 -9.88 -4.54
CA TRP A 132 13.90 -10.11 -4.46
C TRP A 132 14.32 -11.56 -4.79
N MET A 133 13.37 -12.49 -4.74
CA MET A 133 13.57 -13.90 -5.10
C MET A 133 13.12 -14.21 -6.54
N ASN A 134 12.75 -13.21 -7.35
CA ASN A 134 12.17 -13.36 -8.68
C ASN A 134 10.96 -14.33 -8.68
N GLN A 135 10.17 -14.31 -7.61
CA GLN A 135 8.92 -15.06 -7.50
C GLN A 135 7.74 -14.12 -7.74
N ASP A 136 6.57 -14.71 -8.00
CA ASP A 136 5.33 -13.95 -8.05
C ASP A 136 5.11 -13.23 -6.70
N PRO A 137 5.00 -11.88 -6.69
CA PRO A 137 4.82 -11.11 -5.47
C PRO A 137 3.46 -11.36 -4.78
N GLY A 138 2.50 -12.00 -5.46
CA GLY A 138 1.15 -12.28 -4.95
C GLY A 138 0.26 -11.04 -4.81
N LEU A 139 0.79 -9.85 -5.12
CA LEU A 139 0.05 -8.59 -5.11
C LEU A 139 0.29 -7.84 -6.41
N CYS A 140 -0.80 -7.54 -7.12
CA CYS A 140 -0.75 -6.93 -8.46
C CYS A 140 -0.01 -5.58 -8.48
N ILE A 141 0.07 -4.86 -7.36
CA ILE A 141 0.76 -3.57 -7.29
C ILE A 141 2.27 -3.70 -7.53
N PHE A 142 2.89 -4.83 -7.18
CA PHE A 142 4.33 -5.08 -7.37
C PHE A 142 4.65 -6.15 -8.43
N ALA A 143 3.64 -6.81 -9.00
CA ALA A 143 3.80 -7.66 -10.19
C ALA A 143 4.28 -6.84 -11.42
N GLU A 144 4.79 -7.47 -12.47
CA GLU A 144 5.19 -6.73 -13.68
C GLU A 144 3.95 -6.17 -14.43
N THR A 145 2.90 -6.98 -14.55
CA THR A 145 1.61 -6.65 -15.15
C THR A 145 0.48 -6.71 -14.12
N CYS A 146 -0.72 -6.26 -14.48
CA CYS A 146 -1.94 -6.46 -13.67
C CYS A 146 -3.09 -6.99 -14.55
N GLY A 147 -4.35 -6.87 -14.09
CA GLY A 147 -5.54 -7.24 -14.88
C GLY A 147 -6.14 -8.61 -14.57
N ASP A 148 -5.53 -9.41 -13.69
CA ASP A 148 -6.10 -10.73 -13.35
C ASP A 148 -7.20 -10.66 -12.27
N ALA A 149 -7.32 -9.53 -11.57
CA ALA A 149 -8.26 -9.30 -10.48
C ALA A 149 -9.48 -8.48 -10.92
N MET A 150 -10.23 -8.98 -11.92
CA MET A 150 -11.49 -8.37 -12.34
C MET A 150 -12.53 -8.40 -11.22
N ILE A 151 -13.42 -7.41 -11.20
CA ILE A 151 -14.51 -7.29 -10.23
C ILE A 151 -15.86 -7.48 -10.92
N ILE A 152 -16.78 -8.16 -10.26
CA ILE A 152 -18.16 -8.34 -10.72
C ILE A 152 -19.07 -7.56 -9.77
N GLU A 153 -19.81 -6.59 -10.30
CA GLU A 153 -20.77 -5.81 -9.54
C GLU A 153 -22.09 -6.55 -9.34
N HIS A 154 -22.90 -6.09 -8.40
CA HIS A 154 -24.14 -6.75 -8.00
C HIS A 154 -25.18 -6.90 -9.15
N ASN A 155 -25.06 -6.08 -10.21
CA ASN A 155 -25.89 -6.12 -11.41
C ASN A 155 -25.38 -7.13 -12.46
N GLY A 156 -24.18 -7.69 -12.26
CA GLY A 156 -23.49 -8.62 -13.15
C GLY A 156 -22.45 -7.97 -14.08
N ASP A 157 -22.25 -6.65 -14.02
CA ASP A 157 -21.22 -5.99 -14.83
C ASP A 157 -19.83 -6.36 -14.33
N VAL A 158 -18.88 -6.51 -15.25
CA VAL A 158 -17.50 -6.89 -14.97
C VAL A 158 -16.57 -5.74 -15.35
N TYR A 159 -15.71 -5.34 -14.42
CA TYR A 159 -14.72 -4.29 -14.64
C TYR A 159 -13.29 -4.82 -14.47
N SER A 160 -12.33 -4.13 -15.07
CA SER A 160 -10.93 -4.55 -15.11
C SER A 160 -10.26 -4.75 -13.73
N CYS A 161 -10.69 -3.99 -12.70
CA CYS A 161 -10.15 -4.01 -11.34
C CYS A 161 -11.05 -3.17 -10.41
N ASP A 162 -11.06 -3.46 -9.11
CA ASP A 162 -11.78 -2.70 -8.07
C ASP A 162 -11.41 -1.20 -7.99
N HIS A 163 -10.22 -0.81 -8.45
CA HIS A 163 -9.81 0.59 -8.56
C HIS A 163 -10.29 1.30 -9.83
N PHE A 164 -10.80 0.55 -10.81
CA PHE A 164 -11.17 1.01 -12.16
C PHE A 164 -12.61 0.62 -12.49
N VAL A 165 -13.55 0.92 -11.59
CA VAL A 165 -14.99 0.73 -11.80
C VAL A 165 -15.59 1.98 -12.46
N TYR A 166 -15.09 2.30 -13.66
CA TYR A 166 -15.61 3.39 -14.50
C TYR A 166 -16.10 2.83 -15.84
N PRO A 167 -17.02 3.50 -16.55
CA PRO A 167 -17.58 3.00 -17.81
C PRO A 167 -16.53 2.56 -18.83
N GLU A 168 -15.38 3.25 -18.90
CA GLU A 168 -14.28 2.98 -19.82
C GLU A 168 -13.57 1.64 -19.57
N TYR A 169 -13.76 1.07 -18.38
CA TYR A 169 -13.16 -0.20 -17.95
C TYR A 169 -14.20 -1.31 -17.77
N ASN A 170 -15.44 -1.11 -18.22
CA ASN A 170 -16.47 -2.14 -18.24
C ASN A 170 -16.22 -3.13 -19.40
N LEU A 171 -16.05 -4.41 -19.08
CA LEU A 171 -15.76 -5.50 -20.02
C LEU A 171 -17.04 -6.16 -20.59
N GLY A 172 -18.18 -5.96 -19.92
CA GLY A 172 -19.48 -6.52 -20.24
C GLY A 172 -20.23 -7.03 -19.01
N ASN A 173 -21.29 -7.81 -19.24
CA ASN A 173 -22.10 -8.41 -18.18
C ASN A 173 -22.01 -9.94 -18.23
N VAL A 174 -21.91 -10.59 -17.05
CA VAL A 174 -21.83 -12.06 -16.93
C VAL A 174 -23.06 -12.81 -17.45
N LYS A 175 -24.18 -12.11 -17.69
CA LYS A 175 -25.38 -12.68 -18.33
C LYS A 175 -25.24 -12.83 -19.84
N GLU A 176 -24.29 -12.12 -20.45
CA GLU A 176 -24.12 -12.02 -21.90
C GLU A 176 -22.80 -12.62 -22.38
N LYS A 177 -21.74 -12.48 -21.59
CA LYS A 177 -20.38 -12.99 -21.89
C LYS A 177 -19.89 -13.89 -20.78
N THR A 178 -19.08 -14.89 -21.12
CA THR A 178 -18.36 -15.68 -20.13
C THR A 178 -17.23 -14.87 -19.49
N ILE A 179 -16.87 -15.21 -18.25
CA ILE A 179 -15.73 -14.58 -17.56
C ILE A 179 -14.44 -14.76 -18.36
N ARG A 180 -14.26 -15.92 -19.03
CA ARG A 180 -13.09 -16.17 -19.88
C ARG A 180 -13.00 -15.18 -21.04
N GLU A 181 -14.09 -14.95 -21.76
CA GLU A 181 -14.11 -14.00 -22.89
C GLU A 181 -13.76 -12.58 -22.44
N MET A 182 -14.22 -12.17 -21.26
CA MET A 182 -13.88 -10.86 -20.69
C MET A 182 -12.43 -10.81 -20.18
N ALA A 183 -11.94 -11.86 -19.53
CA ALA A 183 -10.55 -11.97 -19.04
C ALA A 183 -9.53 -11.95 -20.19
N GLU A 184 -9.87 -12.62 -21.28
CA GLU A 184 -9.01 -12.80 -22.46
C GLU A 184 -9.27 -11.72 -23.52
N SER A 185 -10.07 -10.69 -23.22
CA SER A 185 -10.37 -9.63 -24.19
C SER A 185 -9.11 -8.80 -24.50
N PRO A 186 -8.98 -8.24 -25.71
CA PRO A 186 -7.89 -7.34 -26.05
C PRO A 186 -7.78 -6.14 -25.10
N GLU A 187 -8.93 -5.59 -24.66
CA GLU A 187 -9.02 -4.47 -23.72
C GLU A 187 -8.45 -4.85 -22.36
N GLN A 188 -8.82 -6.02 -21.82
CA GLN A 188 -8.33 -6.48 -20.53
C GLN A 188 -6.85 -6.84 -20.55
N ARG A 189 -6.38 -7.49 -21.62
CA ARG A 189 -4.94 -7.75 -21.82
C ARG A 189 -4.16 -6.45 -21.89
N LYS A 190 -4.67 -5.46 -22.64
CA LYS A 190 -4.04 -4.14 -22.75
C LYS A 190 -3.99 -3.42 -21.41
N PHE A 191 -5.10 -3.41 -20.66
CA PHE A 191 -5.14 -2.85 -19.30
C PHE A 191 -4.03 -3.45 -18.42
N GLY A 192 -3.85 -4.77 -18.50
CA GLY A 192 -2.82 -5.48 -17.75
C GLY A 192 -1.39 -5.16 -18.16
N THR A 193 -1.10 -5.16 -19.46
CA THR A 193 0.24 -4.89 -20.00
C THR A 193 0.65 -3.42 -19.92
N ASP A 194 -0.32 -2.51 -19.99
CA ASP A 194 -0.07 -1.07 -19.87
C ASP A 194 0.64 -0.73 -18.54
N LYS A 195 0.43 -1.51 -17.47
CA LYS A 195 1.20 -1.35 -16.22
C LYS A 195 2.71 -1.41 -16.45
N ARG A 196 3.19 -2.32 -17.30
CA ARG A 196 4.61 -2.45 -17.66
C ARG A 196 4.99 -1.45 -18.74
N ASP A 197 4.17 -1.37 -19.79
CA ASP A 197 4.51 -0.71 -21.04
C ASP A 197 4.45 0.83 -20.95
N THR A 198 3.72 1.36 -19.95
CA THR A 198 3.62 2.82 -19.69
C THR A 198 4.51 3.29 -18.53
N LEU A 199 5.49 2.49 -18.11
CA LEU A 199 6.44 2.92 -17.09
C LEU A 199 7.30 4.08 -17.62
N PRO A 200 7.46 5.17 -16.85
CA PRO A 200 8.37 6.24 -17.23
C PRO A 200 9.82 5.75 -17.17
N GLN A 201 10.72 6.42 -17.91
CA GLN A 201 12.15 6.06 -17.97
C GLN A 201 12.78 6.08 -16.58
N TYR A 202 12.37 7.03 -15.72
CA TYR A 202 12.78 7.08 -14.31
C TYR A 202 12.50 5.79 -13.53
N CYS A 203 11.41 5.06 -13.84
CA CYS A 203 11.09 3.78 -13.24
C CYS A 203 11.87 2.62 -13.88
N LEU A 204 12.13 2.69 -15.20
CA LEU A 204 12.91 1.69 -15.92
C LEU A 204 14.37 1.63 -15.43
N ASP A 205 14.95 2.80 -15.12
CA ASP A 205 16.33 2.94 -14.62
C ASP A 205 16.46 2.78 -13.10
N CYS A 206 15.34 2.59 -12.38
CA CYS A 206 15.33 2.53 -10.92
C CYS A 206 15.92 1.20 -10.39
N GLU A 207 16.82 1.28 -9.41
CA GLU A 207 17.42 0.08 -8.78
C GLU A 207 16.39 -0.86 -8.12
N PHE A 208 15.21 -0.32 -7.76
CA PHE A 208 14.12 -1.06 -7.13
C PHE A 208 13.07 -1.56 -8.14
N ARG A 209 13.29 -1.41 -9.45
CA ARG A 209 12.32 -1.81 -10.49
C ARG A 209 11.79 -3.23 -10.25
N GLN A 210 12.67 -4.18 -9.97
CA GLN A 210 12.31 -5.60 -9.80
C GLN A 210 11.30 -5.88 -8.67
N VAL A 211 11.29 -5.08 -7.60
CA VAL A 211 10.38 -5.25 -6.46
C VAL A 211 9.23 -4.24 -6.44
N CYS A 212 9.25 -3.26 -7.35
CA CYS A 212 8.31 -2.15 -7.38
C CYS A 212 7.39 -2.20 -8.60
N ASN A 213 7.96 -2.40 -9.79
CA ASN A 213 7.27 -2.36 -11.09
C ASN A 213 6.33 -1.15 -11.25
N GLY A 214 6.74 0.01 -10.70
CA GLY A 214 6.01 1.28 -10.75
C GLY A 214 4.72 1.34 -9.94
N GLY A 215 4.46 0.38 -9.05
CA GLY A 215 3.26 0.35 -8.20
C GLY A 215 1.96 0.24 -9.00
N CYS A 216 0.83 0.49 -8.33
CA CYS A 216 -0.51 0.48 -8.95
C CYS A 216 -0.68 1.65 -9.96
N PRO A 217 -1.18 1.41 -11.19
CA PRO A 217 -1.50 2.46 -12.16
C PRO A 217 -2.45 3.54 -11.64
N LYS A 218 -3.40 3.21 -10.76
CA LYS A 218 -4.33 4.16 -10.12
C LYS A 218 -3.62 5.33 -9.42
N GLN A 219 -2.39 5.11 -8.97
CA GLN A 219 -1.59 6.11 -8.24
C GLN A 219 -0.50 6.77 -9.10
N ARG A 220 -0.45 6.52 -10.43
CA ARG A 220 0.56 7.06 -11.36
C ARG A 220 0.15 8.41 -11.93
N PHE A 221 0.08 9.42 -11.08
CA PHE A 221 -0.44 10.75 -11.44
C PHE A 221 0.51 11.91 -11.13
N ILE A 222 1.72 11.65 -10.62
CA ILE A 222 2.73 12.70 -10.44
C ILE A 222 3.77 12.64 -11.56
N LYS A 223 4.54 13.73 -11.68
CA LYS A 223 5.66 13.82 -12.62
C LYS A 223 6.93 13.23 -12.02
N THR A 224 7.79 12.68 -12.88
CA THR A 224 9.17 12.34 -12.55
C THR A 224 10.00 13.60 -12.30
N PRO A 225 11.20 13.48 -11.68
CA PRO A 225 12.09 14.63 -11.47
C PRO A 225 12.49 15.37 -12.76
N ASP A 226 12.52 14.67 -13.89
CA ASP A 226 12.79 15.18 -15.24
C ASP A 226 11.52 15.61 -15.99
N GLY A 227 10.34 15.46 -15.39
CA GLY A 227 9.07 16.04 -15.88
C GLY A 227 8.15 15.10 -16.67
N GLU A 228 8.56 13.85 -16.88
CA GLU A 228 7.74 12.79 -17.49
C GLU A 228 6.54 12.45 -16.61
N ASP A 229 5.38 12.16 -17.20
CA ASP A 229 4.20 11.76 -16.44
C ASP A 229 4.22 10.28 -16.05
N GLY A 230 3.33 9.88 -15.15
CA GLY A 230 3.12 8.46 -14.84
C GLY A 230 3.99 7.94 -13.68
N LEU A 231 4.64 8.82 -12.92
CA LEU A 231 5.29 8.44 -11.68
C LEU A 231 4.24 8.17 -10.60
N ASN A 232 4.45 7.09 -9.83
CA ASN A 232 3.58 6.74 -8.72
C ASN A 232 3.73 7.75 -7.57
N TYR A 233 2.62 8.26 -7.04
CA TYR A 233 2.59 9.18 -5.90
C TYR A 233 3.38 8.67 -4.69
N LEU A 234 3.33 7.37 -4.41
CA LEU A 234 4.03 6.72 -3.31
C LEU A 234 5.50 6.37 -3.63
N CYS A 235 6.05 6.81 -4.77
CA CYS A 235 7.41 6.45 -5.20
C CYS A 235 8.48 6.78 -4.14
N ALA A 236 8.44 7.97 -3.54
CA ALA A 236 9.39 8.36 -2.49
C ALA A 236 9.28 7.45 -1.26
N GLY A 237 8.05 7.15 -0.82
CA GLY A 237 7.78 6.19 0.25
C GLY A 237 8.31 4.80 -0.04
N TYR A 238 8.06 4.28 -1.25
CA TYR A 238 8.57 2.98 -1.67
C TYR A 238 10.09 2.94 -1.69
N LYS A 239 10.77 4.00 -2.17
CA LYS A 239 12.25 4.07 -2.13
C LYS A 239 12.79 4.06 -0.69
N ILE A 240 12.17 4.81 0.22
CA ILE A 240 12.52 4.79 1.65
C ILE A 240 12.36 3.40 2.25
N PHE A 241 11.24 2.73 1.93
CA PHE A 241 10.96 1.39 2.41
C PHE A 241 11.94 0.35 1.85
N PHE A 242 12.04 0.24 0.52
CA PHE A 242 12.91 -0.75 -0.12
C PHE A 242 14.38 -0.54 0.24
N GLY A 243 14.87 0.70 0.29
CA GLY A 243 16.25 0.99 0.68
C GLY A 243 16.58 0.51 2.09
N HIS A 244 15.65 0.72 3.03
CA HIS A 244 15.80 0.30 4.42
C HIS A 244 15.73 -1.22 4.59
N THR A 245 14.77 -1.88 3.92
CA THR A 245 14.53 -3.32 4.11
C THR A 245 15.42 -4.21 3.26
N LYS A 246 15.98 -3.70 2.15
CA LYS A 246 16.83 -4.46 1.20
C LYS A 246 17.91 -5.32 1.89
N PRO A 247 18.79 -4.82 2.78
CA PRO A 247 19.83 -5.65 3.38
C PRO A 247 19.26 -6.84 4.18
N TYR A 248 18.13 -6.65 4.86
CA TYR A 248 17.48 -7.69 5.65
C TYR A 248 16.75 -8.71 4.77
N LEU A 249 15.97 -8.25 3.80
CA LEU A 249 15.22 -9.12 2.89
C LEU A 249 16.18 -9.90 1.96
N MET A 250 17.30 -9.31 1.55
CA MET A 250 18.34 -10.05 0.82
C MET A 250 18.99 -11.12 1.69
N ALA A 251 19.21 -10.86 2.99
CA ALA A 251 19.70 -11.88 3.91
C ALA A 251 18.68 -13.01 4.09
N MET A 252 17.38 -12.70 4.23
CA MET A 252 16.30 -13.69 4.26
C MET A 252 16.26 -14.52 2.97
N ALA A 253 16.36 -13.88 1.81
CA ALA A 253 16.42 -14.56 0.52
C ALA A 253 17.64 -15.48 0.42
N GLY A 254 18.77 -15.11 1.02
CA GLY A 254 19.96 -15.95 1.15
C GLY A 254 19.68 -17.23 1.94
N GLU A 255 19.07 -17.13 3.12
CA GLU A 255 18.66 -18.29 3.94
C GLU A 255 17.73 -19.22 3.14
N LEU A 256 16.69 -18.66 2.51
CA LEU A 256 15.71 -19.43 1.74
C LEU A 256 16.34 -20.15 0.55
N LYS A 257 17.26 -19.50 -0.18
CA LYS A 257 18.01 -20.13 -1.28
C LYS A 257 18.91 -21.28 -0.81
N SER A 258 19.35 -21.26 0.44
CA SER A 258 20.10 -22.34 1.07
C SER A 258 19.21 -23.40 1.76
N GLY A 259 17.89 -23.36 1.54
CA GLY A 259 16.93 -24.26 2.17
C GLY A 259 16.81 -24.05 3.69
N GLN A 260 17.23 -22.88 4.19
CA GLN A 260 17.18 -22.52 5.60
C GLN A 260 15.99 -21.60 5.91
N PRO A 261 15.51 -21.58 7.16
CA PRO A 261 14.46 -20.66 7.57
C PRO A 261 14.90 -19.20 7.47
N ALA A 262 14.09 -18.34 6.82
CA ALA A 262 14.33 -16.90 6.79
C ALA A 262 14.44 -16.26 8.20
N ALA A 263 13.78 -16.87 9.19
CA ALA A 263 13.85 -16.50 10.60
C ALA A 263 15.27 -16.48 11.20
N ASN A 264 16.23 -17.18 10.58
CA ASN A 264 17.62 -17.23 11.06
C ASN A 264 18.27 -15.84 11.18
N ILE A 265 17.84 -14.87 10.36
CA ILE A 265 18.38 -13.50 10.43
C ILE A 265 18.04 -12.79 11.74
N MET A 266 16.99 -13.22 12.46
CA MET A 266 16.58 -12.63 13.74
C MET A 266 17.68 -12.69 14.78
N SER A 267 18.53 -13.72 14.74
CA SER A 267 19.68 -13.86 15.65
C SER A 267 20.68 -12.69 15.55
N ARG A 268 20.74 -12.04 14.37
CA ARG A 268 21.61 -10.89 14.09
C ARG A 268 20.87 -9.57 14.34
N THR A 269 19.62 -9.45 13.89
CA THR A 269 18.83 -8.21 14.00
C THR A 269 18.38 -7.91 15.43
N SER A 270 18.10 -8.94 16.24
CA SER A 270 17.74 -8.80 17.66
C SER A 270 18.82 -8.13 18.52
N ARG A 271 20.08 -8.12 18.06
CA ARG A 271 21.24 -7.51 18.75
C ARG A 271 21.47 -6.05 18.41
N LEU A 272 20.83 -5.51 17.37
CA LEU A 272 20.93 -4.10 17.01
C LEU A 272 20.29 -3.23 18.11
N PRO A 273 20.62 -1.94 18.27
CA PRO A 273 19.88 -1.06 19.17
C PRO A 273 18.37 -1.08 18.85
N GLU A 274 17.51 -0.90 19.86
CA GLU A 274 16.09 -0.69 19.57
C GLU A 274 15.93 0.60 18.73
N PRO A 275 15.13 0.56 17.66
CA PRO A 275 14.79 1.77 16.93
C PRO A 275 14.07 2.73 17.86
N SER A 276 14.26 4.03 17.67
CA SER A 276 13.75 5.06 18.60
C SER A 276 12.22 5.12 18.74
N GLY A 277 11.46 4.26 18.04
CA GLY A 277 10.00 4.30 17.92
C GLY A 277 9.47 5.53 17.17
N ASN A 278 10.25 6.61 17.10
CA ASN A 278 9.94 7.82 16.35
C ASN A 278 10.16 7.57 14.85
N PRO A 279 9.11 7.62 14.01
CA PRO A 279 9.28 7.46 12.57
C PRO A 279 10.09 8.60 11.95
N TYR A 280 10.20 9.77 12.61
CA TYR A 280 10.86 10.97 12.10
C TYR A 280 12.33 11.12 12.54
N VAL A 281 13.02 10.02 12.88
CA VAL A 281 14.47 10.07 13.14
C VAL A 281 15.21 10.65 11.94
N GLY A 282 16.13 11.58 12.22
CA GLY A 282 16.94 12.23 11.19
C GLY A 282 16.28 13.41 10.49
N VAL A 283 14.98 13.68 10.72
CA VAL A 283 14.30 14.85 10.14
C VAL A 283 14.67 16.10 10.94
N GLY A 284 15.35 17.03 10.28
CA GLY A 284 15.76 18.30 10.85
C GLY A 284 14.58 19.21 11.18
N ARG A 285 14.71 19.99 12.27
CA ARG A 285 13.66 20.88 12.76
C ARG A 285 13.13 21.87 11.70
N ASN A 286 13.99 22.29 10.76
CA ASN A 286 13.65 23.25 9.72
C ASN A 286 13.34 22.63 8.35
N ASP A 287 13.47 21.30 8.23
CA ASP A 287 13.26 20.58 6.97
C ASP A 287 11.78 20.61 6.57
N PRO A 288 11.44 20.47 5.28
CA PRO A 288 10.07 20.23 4.86
C PRO A 288 9.47 19.06 5.65
N CYS A 289 8.24 19.22 6.14
CA CYS A 289 7.60 18.18 6.92
C CYS A 289 7.27 17.01 5.99
N PRO A 290 7.73 15.80 6.31
CA PRO A 290 7.61 14.67 5.39
C PRO A 290 6.20 14.08 5.19
N CYS A 291 5.16 14.74 5.69
CA CYS A 291 3.75 14.41 5.46
C CYS A 291 3.13 15.20 4.32
N ASP A 292 3.96 15.84 3.48
CA ASP A 292 3.58 16.65 2.32
C ASP A 292 2.60 17.80 2.67
N SER A 293 2.63 18.27 3.91
CA SER A 293 1.77 19.38 4.38
C SER A 293 2.19 20.76 3.87
N GLY A 294 3.33 20.87 3.20
CA GLY A 294 3.95 22.15 2.82
C GLY A 294 4.53 22.95 4.00
N LYS A 295 4.45 22.45 5.24
CA LYS A 295 4.99 23.12 6.45
C LYS A 295 6.40 22.64 6.78
N LYS A 296 7.18 23.45 7.51
CA LYS A 296 8.43 22.97 8.16
C LYS A 296 8.10 21.97 9.26
N PHE A 297 8.97 20.98 9.50
CA PHE A 297 8.76 19.91 10.49
C PHE A 297 8.35 20.47 11.86
N LYS A 298 9.05 21.48 12.38
CA LYS A 298 8.72 22.15 13.66
C LYS A 298 7.34 22.80 13.76
N ARG A 299 6.65 23.01 12.63
CA ARG A 299 5.30 23.59 12.55
C ARG A 299 4.25 22.53 12.18
N CYS A 300 4.64 21.25 12.19
CA CYS A 300 3.78 20.11 11.91
C CYS A 300 4.10 18.98 12.90
N HIS A 301 4.67 17.85 12.45
CA HIS A 301 4.94 16.68 13.30
C HIS A 301 6.08 16.88 14.31
N GLY A 302 6.87 17.94 14.17
CA GLY A 302 7.87 18.38 15.15
C GLY A 302 7.39 19.53 16.03
N ALA A 303 6.12 19.93 15.96
CA ALA A 303 5.54 20.90 16.88
C ALA A 303 5.36 20.22 18.25
N ARG A 304 6.12 20.70 19.25
CA ARG A 304 5.87 20.40 20.65
C ARG A 304 4.89 21.42 21.21
#